data_AF-A0A7R7WEF1-F1
#
_entry.id   AF-A0A7R7WEF1-F1
#
_cell.length_a   1.000
_cell.length_b   1.000
_cell.length_c   1.000
_cell.angle_alpha   90.00
_cell.angle_beta   90.00
_cell.angle_gamma   90.00
#
_symmetry.space_group_name_H-M   'P 1'
#
loop_
_entity.id
_entity.type
_entity.pdbx_description
1 polymer ?
#
loop_
_entity_poly.entity_id
_entity_poly.type
_entity_poly.pdbx_seq_one_letter_code
_entity_poly.pdbx_strand_id
1 'polypeptide(L)'
;MVLIRIQVDDVIRLLDTNDGVYAAACSLDFSKPPLYYDTFALRDSNGDEHVMQKWPYFRSAASRNALLALSPVPVKSCWNGMVAMPIEPFVSTPPLRFRAISDSLALSHLEGSECCLIHADNPLSKQDGVYLNPNVRVGYNAAAYEAVHPTGAWLSLQHVTLALWENRLRRWFTTPFFKKLVVRKRIAGWHDDHLDEQEPGDFCLINEMQVLVSNGWAHV
;
A
#
# COMPACT_ATOMS: atom_id res chain seq x y z
N MET A 1 13.40 19.02 7.60
CA MET A 1 12.19 18.34 8.11
C MET A 1 11.16 18.38 7.00
N VAL A 2 10.84 17.24 6.39
CA VAL A 2 9.83 17.19 5.32
C VAL A 2 8.48 17.06 6.01
N LEU A 3 7.68 18.13 5.98
CA LEU A 3 6.34 18.13 6.55
C LEU A 3 5.37 17.75 5.44
N ILE A 4 4.62 16.66 5.60
CA ILE A 4 3.53 16.33 4.68
C ILE A 4 2.48 17.44 4.79
N ARG A 5 2.14 18.05 3.66
CA ARG A 5 1.10 19.06 3.51
C ARG A 5 -0.25 18.34 3.45
N ILE A 6 -1.11 18.73 4.39
CA ILE A 6 -2.47 18.23 4.58
C ILE A 6 -3.38 19.42 4.90
N GLN A 7 -4.67 19.33 4.58
CA GLN A 7 -5.70 20.28 4.96
C GLN A 7 -6.77 19.62 5.85
N VAL A 8 -7.62 20.44 6.48
CA VAL A 8 -8.71 19.93 7.35
C VAL A 8 -9.67 19.04 6.58
N ASP A 9 -10.00 19.41 5.34
CA ASP A 9 -10.87 18.60 4.46
C ASP A 9 -10.29 17.22 4.16
N ASP A 10 -8.95 17.09 4.06
CA ASP A 10 -8.29 15.79 3.86
C ASP A 10 -8.52 14.88 5.06
N VAL A 11 -8.39 15.43 6.27
CA VAL A 11 -8.61 14.69 7.52
C VAL A 11 -10.07 14.24 7.62
N ILE A 12 -11.02 15.14 7.39
CA ILE A 12 -12.45 14.82 7.47
C ILE A 12 -12.81 13.75 6.44
N ARG A 13 -12.38 13.89 5.19
CA ARG A 13 -12.64 12.89 4.13
C ARG A 13 -11.97 11.56 4.41
N LEU A 14 -10.77 11.54 5.00
CA LEU A 14 -10.10 10.30 5.35
C LEU A 14 -10.86 9.56 6.43
N LEU A 15 -11.30 10.27 7.47
CA LEU A 15 -12.07 9.69 8.57
C LEU A 15 -13.44 9.16 8.10
N ASP A 16 -14.06 9.82 7.12
CA ASP A 16 -15.34 9.45 6.50
C ASP A 16 -15.24 8.38 5.40
N THR A 17 -14.03 7.82 5.16
CA THR A 17 -13.87 6.75 4.18
C THR A 17 -14.80 5.59 4.50
N ASN A 18 -15.54 5.08 3.50
CA ASN A 18 -16.48 3.96 3.68
C ASN A 18 -17.47 4.18 4.83
N ASP A 19 -18.03 5.39 4.91
CA ASP A 19 -18.99 5.82 5.94
C ASP A 19 -18.44 5.66 7.38
N GLY A 20 -17.11 5.76 7.53
CA GLY A 20 -16.43 5.60 8.82
C GLY A 20 -16.21 4.15 9.25
N VAL A 21 -16.54 3.16 8.41
CA VAL A 21 -16.42 1.73 8.73
C VAL A 21 -15.23 1.12 7.98
N TYR A 22 -14.11 0.94 8.67
CA TYR A 22 -12.90 0.33 8.10
C TYR A 22 -11.95 -0.13 9.20
N ALA A 23 -11.09 -1.09 8.87
CA ALA A 23 -9.95 -1.46 9.70
C ALA A 23 -8.79 -0.46 9.54
N ALA A 24 -8.63 0.07 8.33
CA ALA A 24 -7.71 1.16 8.03
C ALA A 24 -8.16 1.93 6.77
N ALA A 25 -7.98 3.24 6.78
CA ALA A 25 -8.17 4.12 5.63
C ALA A 25 -6.91 4.94 5.38
N CYS A 26 -6.41 4.98 4.15
CA CYS A 26 -5.21 5.76 3.80
C CYS A 26 -5.46 6.77 2.68
N SER A 27 -4.68 7.85 2.68
CA SER A 27 -4.63 8.81 1.57
C SER A 27 -3.70 8.33 0.45
N LEU A 28 -3.56 9.11 -0.62
CA LEU A 28 -2.49 9.00 -1.61
C LEU A 28 -1.43 10.08 -1.36
N ASP A 29 -0.15 9.73 -1.32
CA ASP A 29 0.93 10.68 -1.12
C ASP A 29 1.76 10.95 -2.38
N PHE A 30 2.22 12.20 -2.50
CA PHE A 30 2.99 12.64 -3.64
C PHE A 30 4.23 13.43 -3.21
N SER A 31 5.40 12.95 -3.63
CA SER A 31 6.64 13.72 -3.57
C SER A 31 6.95 14.39 -4.91
N LYS A 32 6.76 13.66 -6.01
CA LYS A 32 6.95 14.13 -7.39
C LYS A 32 5.74 13.74 -8.25
N PRO A 33 4.63 14.49 -8.17
CA PRO A 33 3.45 14.27 -9.02
C PRO A 33 3.84 14.17 -10.51
N PRO A 34 3.19 13.30 -11.30
CA PRO A 34 2.00 12.52 -10.98
C PRO A 34 2.29 11.13 -10.37
N LEU A 35 3.53 10.86 -9.96
CA LEU A 35 3.92 9.59 -9.35
C LEU A 35 3.53 9.60 -7.87
N TYR A 36 2.72 8.64 -7.43
CA TYR A 36 2.49 8.44 -6.00
C TYR A 36 3.75 7.83 -5.35
N TYR A 37 3.99 8.15 -4.08
CA TYR A 37 5.27 7.91 -3.43
C TYR A 37 5.39 6.51 -2.80
N ASP A 38 4.50 6.17 -1.87
CA ASP A 38 4.64 4.95 -1.07
C ASP A 38 4.17 3.69 -1.82
N THR A 39 5.08 3.13 -2.61
CA THR A 39 4.83 1.94 -3.42
C THR A 39 5.02 0.62 -2.67
N PHE A 40 5.68 0.63 -1.50
CA PHE A 40 6.03 -0.60 -0.79
C PHE A 40 4.87 -1.10 0.07
N ALA A 41 4.16 -0.17 0.73
CA ALA A 41 3.01 -0.50 1.57
C ALA A 41 1.74 -0.80 0.78
N LEU A 42 1.55 -0.13 -0.37
CA LEU A 42 0.30 -0.22 -1.13
C LEU A 42 0.19 -1.54 -1.88
N ARG A 43 -0.76 -2.38 -1.46
CA ARG A 43 -1.10 -3.66 -2.09
C ARG A 43 -2.56 -3.66 -2.50
N ASP A 44 -2.85 -3.98 -3.76
CA ASP A 44 -4.23 -3.99 -4.25
C ASP A 44 -5.08 -5.07 -3.55
N SER A 45 -6.37 -5.18 -3.88
CA SER A 45 -7.26 -6.13 -3.19
C SER A 45 -6.83 -7.61 -3.31
N ASN A 46 -5.97 -7.94 -4.29
CA ASN A 46 -5.39 -9.28 -4.47
C ASN A 46 -4.02 -9.43 -3.79
N GLY A 47 -3.57 -8.40 -3.06
CA GLY A 47 -2.24 -8.34 -2.46
C GLY A 47 -1.14 -8.10 -3.49
N ASP A 48 -1.47 -7.65 -4.71
CA ASP A 48 -0.44 -7.33 -5.72
C ASP A 48 0.12 -5.93 -5.50
N GLU A 49 1.41 -5.76 -5.81
CA GLU A 49 1.99 -4.43 -6.03
C GLU A 49 1.24 -3.68 -7.15
N HIS A 50 1.37 -2.36 -7.15
CA HIS A 50 0.90 -1.53 -8.25
C HIS A 50 1.48 -1.97 -9.60
N VAL A 51 0.67 -1.87 -10.66
CA VAL A 51 1.13 -2.15 -12.03
C VAL A 51 1.79 -0.92 -12.67
N MET A 52 1.54 0.28 -12.13
CA MET A 52 2.13 1.56 -12.55
C MET A 52 1.98 2.63 -11.47
N GLN A 53 2.91 3.57 -11.35
CA GLN A 53 2.87 4.65 -10.34
C GLN A 53 1.95 5.82 -10.69
N LYS A 54 1.39 5.83 -11.90
CA LYS A 54 0.41 6.83 -12.34
C LYS A 54 -0.99 6.22 -12.27
N TRP A 55 -2.00 7.06 -12.10
CA TRP A 55 -3.39 6.60 -12.14
C TRP A 55 -3.62 5.80 -13.44
N PRO A 56 -4.29 4.62 -13.43
CA PRO A 56 -5.12 4.07 -12.36
C PRO A 56 -4.46 3.00 -11.48
N TYR A 57 -3.12 2.99 -11.33
CA TYR A 57 -2.30 2.23 -10.37
C TYR A 57 -2.38 0.70 -10.33
N PHE A 58 -3.58 0.12 -10.24
CA PHE A 58 -3.84 -1.24 -9.78
C PHE A 58 -3.97 -2.25 -10.92
N ARG A 59 -3.67 -3.51 -10.58
CA ARG A 59 -3.95 -4.68 -11.40
C ARG A 59 -5.35 -5.24 -11.14
N SER A 60 -5.71 -5.38 -9.87
CA SER A 60 -7.01 -5.89 -9.43
C SER A 60 -8.16 -5.12 -10.06
N ALA A 61 -9.15 -5.86 -10.55
CA ALA A 61 -10.37 -5.27 -11.09
C ALA A 61 -11.16 -4.53 -10.01
N ALA A 62 -11.24 -5.06 -8.78
CA ALA A 62 -11.98 -4.45 -7.69
C ALA A 62 -11.39 -3.10 -7.30
N SER A 63 -10.08 -3.05 -7.00
CA SER A 63 -9.39 -1.81 -6.66
C SER A 63 -9.45 -0.79 -7.80
N ARG A 64 -9.21 -1.24 -9.04
CA ARG A 64 -9.24 -0.35 -10.21
C ARG A 64 -10.64 0.22 -10.47
N ASN A 65 -11.69 -0.60 -10.42
CA ASN A 65 -13.05 -0.13 -10.67
C ASN A 65 -13.50 0.89 -9.60
N ALA A 66 -13.19 0.64 -8.32
CA ALA A 66 -13.45 1.59 -7.25
C ALA A 66 -12.69 2.91 -7.46
N LEU A 67 -11.41 2.85 -7.86
CA LEU A 67 -10.61 4.03 -8.15
C LEU A 67 -11.19 4.85 -9.31
N LEU A 68 -11.68 4.19 -10.37
CA LEU A 68 -12.32 4.85 -11.51
C LEU A 68 -13.65 5.53 -11.09
N ALA A 69 -14.34 4.96 -10.11
CA ALA A 69 -15.56 5.52 -9.55
C ALA A 69 -15.32 6.59 -8.46
N LEU A 70 -14.06 6.87 -8.11
CA LEU A 70 -13.68 7.71 -6.96
C LEU A 70 -14.34 7.27 -5.63
N SER A 71 -14.63 5.98 -5.49
CA SER A 71 -15.13 5.38 -4.26
C SER A 71 -13.99 4.86 -3.38
N PRO A 72 -14.23 4.54 -2.09
CA PRO A 72 -13.24 3.85 -1.26
C PRO A 72 -12.68 2.61 -1.98
N VAL A 73 -11.37 2.57 -2.15
CA VAL A 73 -10.70 1.56 -2.97
C VAL A 73 -10.27 0.40 -2.07
N PRO A 74 -10.83 -0.81 -2.23
CA PRO A 74 -10.43 -1.94 -1.41
C PRO A 74 -8.99 -2.34 -1.76
N VAL A 75 -8.17 -2.48 -0.73
CA VAL A 75 -6.76 -2.83 -0.79
C VAL A 75 -6.45 -3.87 0.29
N LYS A 76 -5.31 -4.56 0.20
CA LYS A 76 -4.82 -5.41 1.29
C LYS A 76 -4.02 -4.63 2.32
N SER A 77 -3.40 -3.52 1.91
CA SER A 77 -2.62 -2.64 2.78
C SER A 77 -2.36 -1.29 2.09
N CYS A 78 -2.15 -0.25 2.90
CA CYS A 78 -1.78 1.09 2.47
C CYS A 78 -1.12 1.88 3.62
N TRP A 79 -0.42 2.97 3.33
CA TRP A 79 0.12 3.87 4.37
C TRP A 79 0.25 5.31 3.87
N ASN A 80 0.85 5.53 2.70
CA ASN A 80 0.66 6.67 1.77
C ASN A 80 0.42 8.06 2.40
N GLY A 81 1.23 8.43 3.40
CA GLY A 81 1.32 9.79 3.96
C GLY A 81 0.31 10.14 5.05
N MET A 82 -0.95 9.69 4.97
CA MET A 82 -1.90 9.72 6.09
C MET A 82 -2.66 8.41 6.17
N VAL A 83 -2.85 7.92 7.40
CA VAL A 83 -3.60 6.72 7.71
C VAL A 83 -4.48 6.94 8.95
N ALA A 84 -5.71 6.43 8.90
CA ALA A 84 -6.64 6.36 10.01
C ALA A 84 -6.94 4.89 10.32
N MET A 85 -6.87 4.51 11.59
CA MET A 85 -7.18 3.16 12.06
C MET A 85 -8.00 3.25 13.35
N PRO A 86 -9.01 2.40 13.57
CA PRO A 86 -9.68 2.30 14.85
C PRO A 86 -8.68 1.99 15.96
N ILE A 87 -8.88 2.59 17.14
CA ILE A 87 -7.98 2.41 18.29
C ILE A 87 -8.12 1.03 18.94
N GLU A 88 -9.28 0.39 18.80
CA GLU A 88 -9.63 -0.85 19.51
C GLU A 88 -8.59 -1.97 19.36
N PRO A 89 -8.08 -2.31 18.15
CA PRO A 89 -7.01 -3.30 18.02
C PRO A 89 -5.72 -2.95 18.75
N PHE A 90 -5.37 -1.67 18.91
CA PHE A 90 -4.13 -1.23 19.55
C PHE A 90 -4.16 -1.29 21.07
N VAL A 91 -5.36 -1.27 21.66
CA VAL A 91 -5.58 -1.33 23.12
C VAL A 91 -6.18 -2.66 23.59
N SER A 92 -6.41 -3.60 22.68
CA SER A 92 -6.90 -4.94 22.98
C SER A 92 -5.83 -5.83 23.60
N THR A 93 -6.19 -7.07 23.97
CA THR A 93 -5.26 -8.07 24.51
C THR A 93 -5.34 -9.36 23.68
N PRO A 94 -4.27 -9.75 22.97
CA PRO A 94 -2.99 -9.03 22.81
C PRO A 94 -3.15 -7.77 21.92
N PRO A 95 -2.39 -6.69 22.19
CA PRO A 95 -2.51 -5.45 21.41
C PRO A 95 -1.85 -5.60 20.04
N LEU A 96 -2.44 -4.97 19.03
CA LEU A 96 -1.85 -4.80 17.71
C LEU A 96 -0.56 -3.98 17.83
N ARG A 97 0.53 -4.45 17.21
CA ARG A 97 1.86 -3.83 17.24
C ARG A 97 2.45 -3.79 15.85
N PHE A 98 3.22 -2.74 15.56
CA PHE A 98 4.14 -2.76 14.42
C PHE A 98 5.24 -3.78 14.68
N ARG A 99 5.61 -4.51 13.63
CA ARG A 99 6.68 -5.51 13.66
C ARG A 99 7.35 -5.60 12.29
N ALA A 100 8.56 -6.12 12.28
CA ALA A 100 9.19 -6.69 11.10
C ALA A 100 8.76 -8.16 10.94
N ILE A 101 9.23 -8.80 9.86
CA ILE A 101 9.27 -10.26 9.77
C ILE A 101 10.25 -10.84 10.80
N SER A 102 10.14 -12.13 11.12
CA SER A 102 11.11 -12.78 12.01
C SER A 102 12.51 -12.81 11.39
N ASP A 103 13.54 -12.76 12.24
CA ASP A 103 14.93 -12.82 11.78
C ASP A 103 15.21 -14.10 10.99
N SER A 104 14.59 -15.23 11.39
CA SER A 104 14.69 -16.51 10.67
C SER A 104 14.09 -16.44 9.26
N LEU A 105 12.96 -15.74 9.09
CA LEU A 105 12.36 -15.52 7.78
C LEU A 105 13.16 -14.53 6.94
N ALA A 106 13.70 -13.48 7.55
CA ALA A 106 14.55 -12.50 6.88
C ALA A 106 15.81 -13.14 6.28
N LEU A 107 16.39 -14.15 6.94
CA LEU A 107 17.51 -14.95 6.41
C LEU A 107 17.17 -15.70 5.12
N SER A 108 15.88 -15.90 4.81
CA SER A 108 15.42 -16.41 3.51
C SER A 108 15.37 -15.32 2.44
N HIS A 109 15.99 -14.17 2.69
CA HIS A 109 16.12 -13.03 1.79
C HIS A 109 14.74 -12.51 1.37
N LEU A 110 13.90 -12.35 2.37
CA LEU A 110 12.61 -11.70 2.27
C LEU A 110 12.65 -10.43 3.10
N GLU A 111 11.89 -9.43 2.68
CA GLU A 111 11.72 -8.16 3.38
C GLU A 111 10.23 -7.85 3.44
N GLY A 112 9.77 -7.32 4.58
CA GLY A 112 8.36 -7.01 4.81
C GLY A 112 8.21 -5.65 5.48
N SER A 113 7.49 -4.74 4.82
CA SER A 113 7.27 -3.41 5.37
C SER A 113 6.36 -3.44 6.60
N GLU A 114 6.77 -2.86 7.72
CA GLU A 114 5.94 -2.77 8.93
C GLU A 114 4.59 -2.07 8.67
N CYS A 115 4.57 -1.07 7.78
CA CYS A 115 3.34 -0.35 7.42
C CYS A 115 2.42 -1.15 6.49
N CYS A 116 2.91 -2.26 5.93
CA CYS A 116 2.09 -3.28 5.29
C CYS A 116 1.65 -4.36 6.29
N LEU A 117 2.59 -4.90 7.08
CA LEU A 117 2.37 -6.02 8.00
C LEU A 117 1.33 -5.71 9.07
N ILE A 118 1.24 -4.45 9.51
CA ILE A 118 0.21 -4.00 10.46
C ILE A 118 -1.21 -4.34 9.99
N HIS A 119 -1.47 -4.37 8.67
CA HIS A 119 -2.77 -4.71 8.11
C HIS A 119 -3.01 -6.22 8.07
N ALA A 120 -1.97 -7.03 7.92
CA ALA A 120 -2.04 -8.49 7.99
C ALA A 120 -2.40 -8.95 9.42
N ASP A 121 -1.85 -8.25 10.42
CA ASP A 121 -2.03 -8.56 11.83
C ASP A 121 -3.31 -7.94 12.43
N ASN A 122 -3.85 -6.89 11.82
CA ASN A 122 -5.06 -6.23 12.31
C ASN A 122 -6.30 -7.15 12.13
N PRO A 123 -6.94 -7.60 13.23
CA PRO A 123 -8.08 -8.52 13.16
C PRO A 123 -9.30 -7.90 12.44
N LEU A 124 -9.42 -6.57 12.44
CA LEU A 124 -10.50 -5.88 11.74
C LEU A 124 -10.32 -5.90 10.22
N SER A 125 -9.11 -6.11 9.69
CA SER A 125 -8.86 -6.08 8.23
C SER A 125 -9.71 -7.09 7.45
N LYS A 126 -10.08 -8.21 8.07
CA LYS A 126 -10.98 -9.21 7.47
C LYS A 126 -12.46 -8.85 7.58
N GLN A 127 -12.84 -8.09 8.61
CA GLN A 127 -14.23 -7.76 8.93
C GLN A 127 -14.65 -6.46 8.23
N ASP A 128 -13.86 -5.42 8.42
CA ASP A 128 -14.19 -4.05 8.01
C ASP A 128 -13.36 -3.60 6.80
N GLY A 129 -12.30 -4.34 6.43
CA GLY A 129 -11.51 -4.06 5.23
C GLY A 129 -10.52 -2.91 5.36
N VAL A 130 -9.61 -2.81 4.39
CA VAL A 130 -8.65 -1.71 4.26
C VAL A 130 -8.93 -0.94 2.98
N TYR A 131 -8.96 0.39 3.07
CA TYR A 131 -9.34 1.25 1.96
C TYR A 131 -8.30 2.34 1.68
N LEU A 132 -7.96 2.50 0.41
CA LEU A 132 -7.34 3.72 -0.08
C LEU A 132 -8.45 4.70 -0.47
N ASN A 133 -8.40 5.94 0.04
CA ASN A 133 -9.34 6.98 -0.33
C ASN A 133 -8.76 7.85 -1.47
N PRO A 134 -9.26 7.73 -2.71
CA PRO A 134 -8.69 8.43 -3.85
C PRO A 134 -8.97 9.95 -3.85
N ASN A 135 -9.88 10.40 -2.97
CA ASN A 135 -10.23 11.82 -2.81
C ASN A 135 -9.35 12.53 -1.77
N VAL A 136 -8.53 11.79 -1.03
CA VAL A 136 -7.56 12.33 -0.06
C VAL A 136 -6.18 12.19 -0.67
N ARG A 137 -5.60 13.30 -1.13
CA ARG A 137 -4.29 13.32 -1.78
C ARG A 137 -3.42 14.27 -0.98
N VAL A 138 -2.21 13.87 -0.60
CA VAL A 138 -1.34 14.66 0.28
C VAL A 138 0.02 14.82 -0.39
N GLY A 139 0.77 15.87 -0.02
CA GLY A 139 2.02 16.21 -0.68
C GLY A 139 3.17 16.36 0.30
N TYR A 140 4.36 15.83 0.00
CA TYR A 140 5.55 16.02 0.85
C TYR A 140 6.09 17.47 0.84
N ASN A 141 5.52 18.33 0.00
CA ASN A 141 5.76 19.76 -0.01
C ASN A 141 4.54 20.48 -0.63
N ALA A 142 4.48 21.80 -0.46
CA ALA A 142 3.37 22.61 -0.99
C ALA A 142 3.21 22.45 -2.50
N ALA A 143 4.29 22.49 -3.27
CA ALA A 143 4.22 22.34 -4.73
C ALA A 143 3.62 20.99 -5.16
N ALA A 144 4.00 19.90 -4.49
CA ALA A 144 3.45 18.57 -4.75
C ALA A 144 1.95 18.49 -4.39
N TYR A 145 1.54 19.10 -3.27
CA TYR A 145 0.15 19.17 -2.85
C TYR A 145 -0.70 19.98 -3.84
N GLU A 146 -0.26 21.18 -4.22
CA GLU A 146 -0.99 22.02 -5.18
C GLU A 146 -1.10 21.36 -6.57
N ALA A 147 -0.06 20.64 -7.02
CA ALA A 147 -0.08 19.94 -8.30
C ALA A 147 -1.11 18.81 -8.39
N VAL A 148 -1.53 18.24 -7.24
CA VAL A 148 -2.63 17.26 -7.20
C VAL A 148 -3.97 17.90 -6.84
N HIS A 149 -4.02 19.19 -6.50
CA HIS A 149 -5.25 19.97 -6.26
C HIS A 149 -5.41 21.15 -7.23
N PRO A 150 -5.43 20.92 -8.55
CA PRO A 150 -5.69 22.01 -9.48
C PRO A 150 -7.11 22.56 -9.27
N THR A 151 -7.34 23.82 -9.68
CA THR A 151 -8.65 24.49 -9.67
C THR A 151 -9.70 23.86 -10.63
N GLY A 152 -9.37 22.73 -11.26
CA GLY A 152 -10.23 21.99 -12.19
C GLY A 152 -9.98 20.48 -12.08
N ALA A 153 -10.11 19.76 -13.20
CA ALA A 153 -9.90 18.32 -13.20
C ALA A 153 -8.42 17.97 -12.89
N TRP A 154 -8.22 17.06 -11.93
CA TRP A 154 -6.89 16.55 -11.60
C TRP A 154 -6.20 15.86 -12.80
N LEU A 155 -6.97 15.10 -13.57
CA LEU A 155 -6.51 14.38 -14.74
C LEU A 155 -7.22 14.92 -15.97
N SER A 156 -6.47 15.28 -17.02
CA SER A 156 -7.08 15.64 -18.29
C SER A 156 -7.62 14.40 -19.00
N LEU A 157 -8.64 14.56 -19.85
CA LEU A 157 -9.23 13.46 -20.61
C LEU A 157 -8.20 12.69 -21.46
N GLN A 158 -7.22 13.40 -22.02
CA GLN A 158 -6.11 12.80 -22.77
C GLN A 158 -5.23 11.92 -21.89
N HIS A 159 -4.89 12.38 -20.66
CA HIS A 159 -4.14 11.57 -19.72
C HIS A 159 -4.94 10.35 -19.27
N VAL A 160 -6.24 10.50 -19.04
CA VAL A 160 -7.13 9.40 -18.66
C VAL A 160 -7.14 8.32 -19.74
N THR A 161 -7.33 8.68 -21.01
CA THR A 161 -7.38 7.68 -22.09
C THR A 161 -6.03 6.98 -22.28
N LEU A 162 -4.93 7.72 -22.31
CA LEU A 162 -3.58 7.16 -22.42
C LEU A 162 -3.25 6.23 -21.25
N ALA A 163 -3.56 6.64 -20.02
CA ALA A 163 -3.26 5.85 -18.83
C ALA A 163 -4.12 4.58 -18.74
N LEU A 164 -5.38 4.63 -19.17
CA LEU A 164 -6.23 3.43 -19.27
C LEU A 164 -5.66 2.41 -20.27
N TRP A 165 -5.17 2.88 -21.43
CA TRP A 165 -4.51 2.03 -22.42
C TRP A 165 -3.20 1.46 -21.89
N GLU A 166 -2.34 2.30 -21.30
CA GLU A 166 -1.08 1.87 -20.69
C GLU A 166 -1.33 0.81 -19.61
N ASN A 167 -2.29 1.05 -18.70
CA ASN A 167 -2.66 0.07 -17.67
C ASN A 167 -3.13 -1.24 -18.29
N ARG A 168 -3.98 -1.19 -19.34
CA ARG A 168 -4.45 -2.40 -20.04
C ARG A 168 -3.27 -3.19 -20.63
N LEU A 169 -2.37 -2.53 -21.36
CA LEU A 169 -1.21 -3.16 -21.97
C LEU A 169 -0.30 -3.76 -20.90
N ARG A 170 0.06 -3.01 -19.86
CA ARG A 170 0.90 -3.51 -18.76
C ARG A 170 0.27 -4.74 -18.11
N ARG A 171 -1.04 -4.76 -17.85
CA ARG A 171 -1.71 -5.93 -17.27
C ARG A 171 -1.66 -7.16 -18.17
N TRP A 172 -1.72 -7.00 -19.49
CA TRP A 172 -1.60 -8.10 -20.46
C TRP A 172 -0.17 -8.62 -20.61
N PHE A 173 0.83 -7.73 -20.60
CA PHE A 173 2.23 -8.11 -20.87
C PHE A 173 3.05 -8.38 -19.62
N THR A 174 2.51 -8.14 -18.42
CA THR A 174 3.22 -8.40 -17.15
C THR A 174 2.37 -9.26 -16.23
N THR A 175 3.04 -10.11 -15.45
CA THR A 175 2.39 -11.01 -14.49
C THR A 175 3.10 -10.95 -13.13
N PRO A 176 2.35 -10.86 -12.01
CA PRO A 176 2.94 -10.95 -10.67
C PRO A 176 3.29 -12.40 -10.28
N PHE A 177 2.90 -13.39 -11.09
CA PHE A 177 2.99 -14.82 -10.76
C PHE A 177 4.40 -15.25 -10.37
N PHE A 178 5.42 -14.93 -11.16
CA PHE A 178 6.79 -15.38 -10.88
C PHE A 178 7.34 -14.77 -9.60
N LYS A 179 7.10 -13.48 -9.35
CA LYS A 179 7.49 -12.80 -8.10
C LYS A 179 6.84 -13.47 -6.88
N LYS A 180 5.51 -13.67 -6.94
CA LYS A 180 4.74 -14.34 -5.89
C LYS A 180 5.20 -15.78 -5.66
N LEU A 181 5.54 -16.50 -6.73
CA LEU A 181 6.04 -17.87 -6.63
C LEU A 181 7.39 -17.95 -5.91
N VAL A 182 8.31 -17.02 -6.19
CA VAL A 182 9.61 -16.94 -5.50
C VAL A 182 9.41 -16.69 -4.01
N VAL A 183 8.58 -15.70 -3.64
CA VAL A 183 8.26 -15.40 -2.23
C VAL A 183 7.65 -16.60 -1.54
N ARG A 184 6.61 -17.21 -2.13
CA ARG A 184 5.94 -18.40 -1.57
C ARG A 184 6.88 -19.58 -1.40
N LYS A 185 7.78 -19.82 -2.36
CA LYS A 185 8.76 -20.90 -2.27
C LYS A 185 9.73 -20.69 -1.11
N ARG A 186 10.14 -19.44 -0.86
CA ARG A 186 11.03 -19.08 0.25
C ARG A 186 10.33 -19.22 1.60
N ILE A 187 9.09 -18.75 1.71
CA ILE A 187 8.26 -18.97 2.92
C ILE A 187 8.08 -20.47 3.18
N ALA A 188 7.76 -21.26 2.15
CA ALA A 188 7.57 -22.70 2.30
C ALA A 188 8.85 -23.39 2.79
N GLY A 189 10.01 -23.09 2.17
CA GLY A 189 11.29 -23.65 2.60
C GLY A 189 11.69 -23.22 4.01
N TRP A 190 11.40 -21.98 4.41
CA TRP A 190 11.61 -21.54 5.79
C TRP A 190 10.71 -22.28 6.79
N HIS A 191 9.43 -22.50 6.44
CA HIS A 191 8.47 -23.17 7.30
C HIS A 191 8.81 -24.65 7.54
N ASP A 192 9.44 -25.32 6.56
CA ASP A 192 9.93 -26.70 6.73
C ASP A 192 10.93 -26.81 7.89
N ASP A 193 11.72 -25.76 8.15
CA ASP A 193 12.69 -25.68 9.24
C ASP A 193 12.13 -25.02 10.52
N HIS A 194 10.98 -24.34 10.45
CA HIS A 194 10.38 -23.53 11.53
C HIS A 194 8.87 -23.80 11.65
N LEU A 195 8.50 -25.06 11.95
CA LEU A 195 7.11 -25.54 11.96
C LEU A 195 6.16 -24.76 12.90
N ASP A 196 6.68 -24.19 13.98
CA ASP A 196 5.90 -23.43 14.96
C ASP A 196 5.73 -21.94 14.58
N GLU A 197 6.43 -21.47 13.55
CA GLU A 197 6.37 -20.08 13.08
C GLU A 197 5.46 -19.95 11.84
N GLN A 198 4.72 -18.83 11.78
CA GLN A 198 3.84 -18.50 10.65
C GLN A 198 3.94 -17.01 10.32
N GLU A 199 3.95 -16.69 9.03
CA GLU A 199 3.87 -15.32 8.53
C GLU A 199 2.54 -15.10 7.79
N PRO A 200 1.54 -14.44 8.42
CA PRO A 200 0.23 -14.20 7.80
C PRO A 200 0.26 -13.12 6.70
N GLY A 201 1.32 -12.32 6.63
CA GLY A 201 1.50 -11.19 5.71
C GLY A 201 2.28 -11.50 4.44
N ASP A 202 2.10 -12.67 3.82
CA ASP A 202 2.82 -13.07 2.60
C ASP A 202 2.73 -12.03 1.46
N PHE A 203 1.59 -11.35 1.35
CA PHE A 203 1.34 -10.29 0.38
C PHE A 203 2.14 -8.99 0.63
N CYS A 204 2.72 -8.83 1.81
CA CYS A 204 3.62 -7.73 2.15
C CYS A 204 5.07 -8.01 1.82
N LEU A 205 5.42 -9.29 1.58
CA LEU A 205 6.80 -9.71 1.41
C LEU A 205 7.30 -9.47 -0.01
N ILE A 206 8.54 -9.03 -0.10
CA ILE A 206 9.26 -8.87 -1.36
C ILE A 206 10.56 -9.68 -1.34
N ASN A 207 11.02 -10.03 -2.53
CA ASN A 207 12.27 -10.75 -2.74
C ASN A 207 13.45 -9.74 -2.75
N GLU A 208 13.70 -9.12 -1.60
CA GLU A 208 14.82 -8.22 -1.35
C GLU A 208 15.38 -8.50 0.03
N MET A 209 16.61 -8.07 0.29
CA MET A 209 17.21 -8.04 1.62
C MET A 209 17.88 -6.70 1.85
N GLN A 210 17.55 -6.04 2.96
CA GLN A 210 18.26 -4.84 3.39
C GLN A 210 19.41 -5.21 4.32
N VAL A 211 20.63 -4.78 3.97
CA VAL A 211 21.81 -4.95 4.81
C VAL A 211 22.42 -3.60 5.14
N LEU A 212 22.82 -3.46 6.40
CA LEU A 212 23.55 -2.29 6.86
C LEU A 212 25.00 -2.36 6.36
N VAL A 213 25.39 -1.40 5.55
CA VAL A 213 26.75 -1.22 5.03
C VAL A 213 27.36 0.06 5.61
N SER A 214 28.68 0.23 5.48
CA SER A 214 29.40 1.34 6.12
C SER A 214 28.93 2.74 5.73
N ASN A 215 28.20 2.90 4.62
CA ASN A 215 27.64 4.16 4.13
C ASN A 215 26.09 4.22 4.16
N GLY A 216 25.42 3.29 4.86
CA GLY A 216 23.96 3.31 5.02
C GLY A 216 23.32 1.95 4.78
N TRP A 217 22.18 1.94 4.10
CA TRP A 217 21.45 0.73 3.73
C TRP A 217 21.76 0.33 2.29
N ALA A 218 21.98 -0.96 2.07
CA ALA A 218 22.09 -1.54 0.73
C ALA A 218 20.99 -2.58 0.52
N HIS A 219 20.42 -2.57 -0.69
CA HIS A 219 19.51 -3.60 -1.16
C HIS A 219 20.32 -4.68 -1.88
N VAL A 220 20.09 -5.94 -1.53
CA VAL A 220 20.75 -7.11 -2.12
C VAL A 220 19.69 -8.09 -2.63
#